data_AF-A0AAN8A2U3-F1
#
_entry.id   AF-A0AAN8A2U3-F1
#
_cell.length_a   1.000
_cell.length_b   1.000
_cell.length_c   1.000
_cell.angle_alpha   90.00
_cell.angle_beta   90.00
_cell.angle_gamma   90.00
#
_symmetry.space_group_name_H-M   'P 1'
#
loop_
_entity.id
_entity.type
_entity.pdbx_description
1 polymer ?
#
loop_
_entity_poly.entity_id
_entity_poly.type
_entity_poly.pdbx_seq_one_letter_code
_entity_poly.pdbx_strand_id
1 'polypeptide(L)'
;MSNTQTFQIPQDNFKVTAGQPKTWEKVSDHGHDITTHFCPTCGTALYRTGGATQVQGMIGLRAGVLDDQTLLNDNPPKIEVYVERRPKWIAPVPEATQLDSKYQIVTHGAAG
;
A
#
# COMPACT_ATOMS: atom_id res chain seq x y z
N MET A 1 -5.93 -9.61 -6.74
CA MET A 1 -5.56 -8.29 -6.19
C MET A 1 -6.42 -8.04 -4.98
N SER A 2 -5.82 -7.75 -3.83
CA SER A 2 -6.55 -7.28 -2.65
C SER A 2 -6.52 -5.76 -2.70
N ASN A 3 -7.67 -5.09 -2.54
CA ASN A 3 -7.70 -3.64 -2.34
C ASN A 3 -7.15 -3.38 -0.93
N THR A 4 -6.06 -2.63 -0.85
CA THR A 4 -5.35 -2.45 0.42
C THR A 4 -4.85 -1.02 0.53
N GLN A 5 -5.16 -0.36 1.63
CA GLN A 5 -4.55 0.90 2.02
C GLN A 5 -3.22 0.63 2.73
N THR A 6 -2.20 1.38 2.36
CA THR A 6 -0.88 1.33 2.98
C THR A 6 -0.39 2.72 3.31
N PHE A 7 0.20 2.88 4.50
CA PHE A 7 0.97 4.06 4.86
C PHE A 7 2.43 3.85 4.48
N GLN A 8 3.02 4.84 3.80
CA GLN A 8 4.46 4.85 3.51
C GLN A 8 5.17 5.55 4.66
N ILE A 9 5.98 4.80 5.39
CA ILE A 9 6.69 5.29 6.58
C ILE A 9 8.19 5.17 6.33
N PRO A 10 9.02 6.21 6.56
CA PRO A 10 10.47 6.06 6.49
C PRO A 10 10.93 4.91 7.39
N GLN A 11 11.83 4.06 6.90
CA GLN A 11 12.28 2.88 7.63
C GLN A 11 12.88 3.23 9.00
N ASP A 12 13.58 4.35 9.11
CA ASP A 12 14.17 4.83 10.36
C ASP A 12 13.12 5.21 11.42
N ASN A 13 11.87 5.46 11.00
CA ASN A 13 10.75 5.79 11.87
C ASN A 13 9.88 4.57 12.21
N PHE A 14 10.27 3.37 11.78
CA PHE A 14 9.52 2.14 12.01
C PHE A 14 10.34 1.12 12.80
N LYS A 15 9.72 0.50 13.81
CA LYS A 15 10.35 -0.56 14.59
C LYS A 15 9.33 -1.62 15.00
N VAL A 16 9.70 -2.89 14.80
CA VAL A 16 9.00 -4.02 15.43
C VAL A 16 9.43 -4.07 16.90
N THR A 17 8.48 -3.85 17.81
CA THR A 17 8.73 -3.82 19.26
C THR A 17 8.57 -5.20 19.91
N ALA A 18 7.74 -6.07 19.32
CA ALA A 18 7.49 -7.42 19.79
C ALA A 18 7.15 -8.37 18.63
N GLY A 19 7.39 -9.66 18.84
CA GLY A 19 7.17 -10.70 17.84
C GLY A 19 8.26 -10.77 16.76
N GLN A 20 8.20 -11.81 15.94
CA GLN A 20 9.10 -12.03 14.81
C GLN A 20 8.26 -12.36 13.57
N PRO A 21 7.97 -11.35 12.72
CA PRO A 21 7.27 -11.59 11.47
C PRO A 21 8.03 -12.59 10.59
N LYS A 22 7.31 -13.50 9.94
CA LYS A 22 7.86 -14.28 8.83
C LYS A 22 7.85 -13.44 7.56
N THR A 23 8.75 -13.76 6.65
CA THR A 23 8.91 -13.06 5.38
C THR A 23 8.52 -13.94 4.21
N TRP A 24 7.95 -13.31 3.19
CA TRP A 24 7.79 -13.90 1.87
C TRP A 24 8.20 -12.86 0.82
N GLU A 25 9.14 -13.26 -0.02
CA GLU A 25 9.72 -12.40 -1.06
C GLU A 25 9.23 -12.84 -2.44
N LYS A 26 9.03 -11.85 -3.31
CA LYS A 26 8.74 -12.07 -4.73
C LYS A 26 9.25 -10.91 -5.57
N VAL A 27 9.50 -11.20 -6.85
CA VAL A 27 9.67 -10.17 -7.87
C VAL A 27 8.29 -9.64 -8.28
N SER A 28 8.13 -8.32 -8.31
CA SER A 28 6.92 -7.67 -8.80
C SER A 28 6.83 -7.72 -10.33
N ASP A 29 5.65 -7.41 -10.86
CA ASP A 29 5.42 -7.29 -12.31
C ASP A 29 6.29 -6.19 -12.96
N HIS A 30 6.92 -5.34 -12.14
CA HIS A 30 7.85 -4.28 -12.55
C HIS A 30 9.33 -4.65 -12.36
N GLY A 31 9.64 -5.90 -12.00
CA GLY A 31 11.02 -6.37 -11.82
C GLY A 31 11.68 -5.96 -10.50
N HIS A 32 10.93 -5.37 -9.57
CA HIS A 32 11.43 -5.01 -8.24
C HIS A 32 11.14 -6.11 -7.21
N ASP A 33 12.11 -6.43 -6.36
CA ASP A 33 11.93 -7.32 -5.22
C ASP A 33 11.03 -6.67 -4.17
N ILE A 34 10.02 -7.42 -3.71
CA ILE A 34 9.10 -7.01 -2.66
C ILE A 34 9.06 -8.09 -1.60
N THR A 35 9.34 -7.70 -0.36
CA THR A 35 9.24 -8.59 0.80
C THR A 35 8.02 -8.21 1.62
N THR A 36 7.13 -9.17 1.83
CA THR A 36 5.98 -9.04 2.73
C THR A 36 6.33 -9.66 4.08
N HIS A 37 6.16 -8.89 5.14
CA HIS A 37 6.34 -9.32 6.53
C HIS A 37 4.96 -9.62 7.13
N PHE A 38 4.76 -10.82 7.66
CA PHE A 38 3.45 -11.29 8.12
C PHE A 38 3.52 -12.04 9.45
N CYS A 39 2.41 -12.05 10.18
CA CYS A 39 2.29 -12.80 11.44
C CYS A 39 2.32 -14.31 11.16
N PRO A 40 3.24 -15.09 11.76
CA PRO A 40 3.34 -16.52 11.51
C PRO A 40 2.15 -17.33 12.04
N THR A 41 1.37 -16.78 12.97
CA THR A 41 0.27 -17.48 13.63
C THR A 41 -1.05 -17.30 12.89
N CYS A 42 -1.40 -16.07 12.51
CA CYS A 42 -2.68 -15.78 11.84
C CYS A 42 -2.55 -15.48 10.34
N GLY A 43 -1.33 -15.37 9.80
CA GLY A 43 -1.09 -15.09 8.38
C GLY A 43 -1.32 -13.65 7.94
N THR A 44 -1.69 -12.74 8.85
CA THR A 44 -1.96 -11.33 8.51
C THR A 44 -0.68 -10.66 8.01
N ALA A 45 -0.74 -10.07 6.81
CA ALA A 45 0.32 -9.23 6.29
C ALA A 45 0.38 -7.93 7.10
N LEU A 46 1.55 -7.61 7.64
CA LEU A 46 1.76 -6.47 8.53
C LEU A 46 2.30 -5.28 7.75
N TYR A 47 3.42 -5.48 7.04
CA TYR A 47 4.06 -4.42 6.26
C TYR A 47 4.88 -5.00 5.10
N ARG A 48 5.32 -4.13 4.20
CA ARG A 48 6.18 -4.47 3.06
C ARG A 48 7.45 -3.63 3.05
N THR A 49 8.51 -4.23 2.52
CA THR A 49 9.80 -3.58 2.24
C THR A 49 10.22 -3.88 0.80
N GLY A 50 11.13 -3.07 0.25
CA GLY A 50 11.55 -3.14 -1.15
C GLY A 50 10.53 -2.46 -2.07
N GLY A 51 10.49 -2.89 -3.33
CA GLY A 51 9.65 -2.32 -4.37
C GLY A 51 10.39 -1.30 -5.24
N ALA A 52 9.60 -0.43 -5.86
CA ALA A 52 10.11 0.54 -6.83
C ALA A 52 11.02 1.59 -6.16
N THR A 53 11.86 2.24 -6.97
CA THR A 53 12.85 3.22 -6.49
C THR A 53 12.21 4.38 -5.72
N GLN A 54 10.98 4.76 -6.05
CA GLN A 54 10.22 5.83 -5.38
C GLN A 54 9.86 5.52 -3.93
N VAL A 55 9.88 4.25 -3.52
CA VAL A 55 9.57 3.81 -2.15
C VAL A 55 10.77 3.10 -1.49
N GLN A 56 11.96 3.26 -2.07
CA GLN A 56 13.17 2.72 -1.48
C GLN A 56 13.42 3.38 -0.10
N GLY A 57 13.76 2.57 0.91
CA GLY A 57 13.92 3.04 2.29
C GLY A 57 12.59 3.31 3.02
N MET A 58 11.45 2.92 2.44
CA MET A 58 10.13 3.03 3.06
C MET A 58 9.60 1.68 3.52
N ILE A 59 8.74 1.72 4.54
CA ILE A 59 7.88 0.64 4.99
C ILE A 59 6.47 0.92 4.49
N GLY A 60 5.91 -0.01 3.71
CA GLY A 60 4.50 -0.02 3.36
C GLY A 60 3.67 -0.69 4.46
N LEU A 61 3.31 0.05 5.51
CA LEU A 61 2.52 -0.45 6.64
C LEU A 61 1.06 -0.63 6.24
N ARG A 62 0.45 -1.77 6.56
CA ARG A 62 -0.96 -2.04 6.25
C ARG A 62 -1.88 -1.25 7.18
N ALA A 63 -2.85 -0.52 6.62
CA ALA A 63 -3.82 0.22 7.42
C ALA A 63 -4.65 -0.69 8.35
N GLY A 64 -5.00 -1.89 7.89
CA GLY A 64 -5.83 -2.83 8.65
C GLY A 64 -5.18 -3.45 9.89
N VAL A 65 -3.91 -3.15 10.18
CA VAL A 65 -3.22 -3.58 11.41
C VAL A 65 -2.99 -2.43 12.39
N LEU A 66 -3.57 -1.25 12.12
CA LEU A 66 -3.54 -0.11 13.02
C LEU A 66 -4.77 -0.15 13.95
N ASP A 67 -4.52 0.04 15.25
CA ASP A 67 -5.59 0.14 16.25
C ASP A 67 -6.21 1.54 16.29
N ASP A 68 -5.45 2.57 15.91
CA ASP A 68 -5.90 3.96 15.91
C ASP A 68 -6.70 4.31 14.65
N GLN A 69 -8.02 4.34 14.80
CA GLN A 69 -8.97 4.65 13.74
C GLN A 69 -8.92 6.14 13.31
N THR A 70 -8.43 7.03 14.16
CA THR A 70 -8.34 8.47 13.81
C THR A 70 -7.37 8.69 12.66
N LEU A 71 -6.24 7.96 12.67
CA LEU A 71 -5.29 7.97 11.57
C LEU A 71 -5.92 7.56 10.23
N LEU A 72 -6.85 6.60 10.26
CA LEU A 72 -7.53 6.13 9.05
C LEU A 72 -8.54 7.15 8.52
N ASN A 73 -9.29 7.79 9.43
CA ASN A 73 -10.32 8.77 9.07
C ASN A 73 -9.70 10.09 8.59
N ASP A 74 -8.63 10.54 9.24
CA ASP A 74 -8.03 11.85 8.99
C ASP A 74 -7.00 11.83 7.85
N ASN A 75 -6.56 10.63 7.43
CA ASN A 75 -5.58 10.47 6.36
C ASN A 75 -6.11 9.54 5.25
N PRO A 76 -7.07 10.00 4.45
CA PRO A 76 -7.55 9.24 3.30
C PRO A 76 -6.42 8.97 2.30
N PRO A 77 -6.53 7.90 1.48
CA PRO A 77 -5.54 7.61 0.46
C PRO A 77 -5.33 8.80 -0.48
N LYS A 78 -4.08 9.24 -0.64
CA LYS A 78 -3.71 10.31 -1.57
C LYS A 78 -3.38 9.79 -2.98
N ILE A 79 -3.18 8.48 -3.11
CA ILE A 79 -2.83 7.81 -4.35
C ILE A 79 -3.60 6.49 -4.42
N GLU A 80 -4.26 6.25 -5.55
CA GLU A 80 -4.85 4.96 -5.90
C GLU A 80 -4.09 4.38 -7.10
N VAL A 81 -3.65 3.13 -7.00
CA VAL A 81 -2.87 2.45 -8.04
C VAL A 81 -3.69 1.30 -8.63
N TYR A 82 -3.50 1.02 -9.92
CA TYR A 82 -4.27 0.03 -10.69
C TYR A 82 -5.74 0.42 -10.89
N VAL A 83 -6.00 1.72 -11.06
CA VAL A 83 -7.37 2.26 -11.14
C VAL A 83 -8.15 1.72 -12.34
N GLU A 84 -7.48 1.26 -13.40
CA GLU A 84 -8.10 0.60 -14.56
C GLU A 84 -8.71 -0.77 -14.21
N ARG A 85 -8.33 -1.35 -13.08
CA ARG A 85 -8.87 -2.60 -12.54
C ARG A 85 -9.87 -2.36 -11.40
N ARG A 86 -10.23 -1.10 -11.11
CA ARG A 86 -11.19 -0.75 -10.06
C ARG A 86 -12.56 -1.38 -10.36
N PRO A 87 -13.16 -2.14 -9.43
CA PRO A 87 -14.53 -2.58 -9.55
C PRO A 87 -15.48 -1.40 -9.73
N LYS A 88 -16.42 -1.48 -10.68
CA LYS A 88 -17.32 -0.37 -11.05
C LYS A 88 -18.19 0.20 -9.91
N TRP A 89 -18.38 -0.57 -8.83
CA TRP A 89 -19.16 -0.18 -7.66
C TRP A 89 -18.36 0.58 -6.60
N ILE A 90 -17.03 0.69 -6.75
CA ILE A 90 -16.17 1.47 -5.89
C ILE A 90 -15.97 2.84 -6.53
N ALA A 91 -16.31 3.91 -5.83
CA ALA A 91 -16.02 5.27 -6.28
C ALA A 91 -14.52 5.59 -6.09
N PRO A 92 -13.91 6.44 -6.95
CA PRO A 92 -12.58 6.99 -6.70
C PRO A 92 -12.55 7.76 -5.38
N VAL A 93 -11.42 7.71 -4.67
CA VAL A 93 -11.21 8.55 -3.49
C VAL A 93 -11.07 10.01 -3.97
N PRO A 94 -11.87 10.95 -3.43
CA PRO A 94 -11.77 12.36 -3.80
C PRO A 94 -10.33 12.87 -3.65
N GLU A 95 -9.87 13.65 -4.63
CA GLU A 95 -8.54 14.28 -4.68
C GLU A 95 -7.33 13.33 -4.73
N ALA A 96 -7.55 12.02 -4.67
CA ALA A 96 -6.46 11.05 -4.80
C ALA A 96 -5.92 11.01 -6.23
N THR A 97 -4.59 11.02 -6.37
CA THR A 97 -3.94 10.80 -7.66
C THR A 97 -4.24 9.38 -8.13
N GLN A 98 -4.75 9.28 -9.36
CA GLN A 98 -5.18 8.02 -9.96
C GLN A 98 -4.05 7.48 -10.84
N LEU A 99 -3.52 6.30 -10.55
CA LEU A 99 -2.42 5.68 -11.29
C LEU A 99 -2.84 4.35 -11.91
N ASP A 100 -2.39 4.10 -13.14
CA ASP A 100 -2.56 2.80 -13.80
C ASP A 100 -1.54 1.75 -13.31
N SER A 101 -1.57 0.56 -13.89
CA SER A 101 -0.59 -0.50 -13.62
C SER A 101 0.86 -0.14 -13.90
N LYS A 102 1.16 0.90 -14.68
CA LYS A 102 2.52 1.36 -15.00
C LYS A 102 2.95 2.56 -14.15
N TYR A 103 2.19 2.90 -13.11
CA TYR A 103 2.36 4.09 -12.29
C TYR A 103 2.23 5.42 -13.07
N GLN A 104 1.44 5.43 -14.16
CA GLN A 104 1.15 6.64 -14.93
C GLN A 104 -0.14 7.29 -14.46
N ILE A 105 -0.18 8.62 -14.40
CA ILE A 105 -1.38 9.36 -14.01
C ILE A 105 -2.50 9.13 -15.03
N VAL A 106 -3.64 8.65 -14.56
CA VAL A 106 -4.87 8.51 -15.34
C VAL A 106 -5.68 9.79 -15.15
N THR A 107 -5.66 10.66 -16.16
CA THR A 107 -6.59 11.78 -16.22
C THR A 107 -7.93 11.27 -16.71
N HIS A 108 -8.87 11.03 -15.80
CA HIS A 108 -10.27 10.98 -16.20
C HIS A 108 -10.67 12.39 -16.60
N GLY A 109 -11.02 12.61 -17.87
CA GLY A 109 -11.65 13.85 -18.30
C GLY A 109 -12.79 14.15 -17.33
N ALA A 110 -12.83 15.39 -16.81
CA ALA A 110 -13.81 15.81 -15.82
C ALA A 110 -15.18 15.24 -16.20
N ALA A 111 -15.76 14.44 -15.31
CA ALA A 111 -17.15 14.07 -15.43
C ALA A 111 -17.93 15.39 -15.33
N GLY A 112 -18.43 15.85 -16.48
CA GLY A 112 -19.37 16.96 -16.56
C GLY A 112 -20.73 16.58 -15.99
#